data_AF-A0A4D8XN48-F1
#
_entry.id   AF-A0A4D8XN48-F1
#
_cell.length_a   1.000
_cell.length_b   1.000
_cell.length_c   1.000
_cell.angle_alpha   90.00
_cell.angle_beta   90.00
_cell.angle_gamma   90.00
#
_symmetry.space_group_name_H-M   'P 1'
#
loop_
_entity.id
_entity.type
_entity.pdbx_description
1 polymer ?
#
loop_
_entity_poly.entity_id
_entity_poly.type
_entity_poly.pdbx_seq_one_letter_code
_entity_poly.pdbx_strand_id
1 'polypeptide(L)'
;MMAPYRIYWMEEVLQPHDYAGFGRLNTTVKSTRIATGEHEYGRYGFRYLLEANGASIWQPDIQWCGGLTELRRIAAMASAYD
;
A
#
# COMPACT_ATOMS: atom_id res chain seq x y z
N MET A 1 -13.35 17.56 -6.51
CA MET A 1 -12.15 16.98 -7.17
C MET A 1 -10.90 17.51 -6.50
N MET A 2 -9.92 16.64 -6.21
CA MET A 2 -8.68 17.02 -5.49
C MET A 2 -7.48 17.32 -6.40
N ALA A 3 -7.55 16.96 -7.69
CA ALA A 3 -6.45 17.10 -8.64
C ALA A 3 -5.83 18.52 -8.72
N PRO A 4 -6.59 19.64 -8.66
CA PRO A 4 -6.00 20.98 -8.70
C PRO A 4 -5.04 21.30 -7.55
N TYR A 5 -5.20 20.64 -6.40
CA TYR A 5 -4.36 20.86 -5.22
C TYR A 5 -3.04 20.08 -5.25
N ARG A 6 -2.82 19.22 -6.26
CA ARG A 6 -1.59 18.45 -6.45
C ARG A 6 -1.15 17.70 -5.18
N ILE A 7 -2.11 17.09 -4.48
CA ILE A 7 -1.85 16.28 -3.28
C ILE A 7 -0.86 15.16 -3.65
N TYR A 8 0.17 14.98 -2.83
CA TYR A 8 1.28 14.08 -3.15
C TYR A 8 0.89 12.59 -3.06
N TRP A 9 0.14 12.21 -2.02
CA TRP A 9 -0.55 10.92 -1.91
C TRP A 9 -1.87 11.04 -1.15
N MET A 10 -2.73 10.04 -1.30
CA MET A 10 -3.89 9.80 -0.45
C MET A 10 -3.66 8.51 0.34
N GLU A 11 -3.77 8.62 1.66
CA GLU A 11 -3.43 7.58 2.62
C GLU A 11 -4.68 6.87 3.10
N GLU A 12 -4.62 5.54 3.15
CA GLU A 12 -5.58 4.67 3.84
C GLU A 12 -7.06 4.97 3.55
N VAL A 13 -7.37 5.27 2.29
CA VAL A 13 -8.69 5.74 1.84
C VAL A 13 -9.80 4.68 1.89
N LEU A 14 -9.45 3.42 2.15
CA LEU A 14 -10.36 2.28 2.25
C LEU A 14 -9.99 1.40 3.45
N GLN A 15 -10.91 0.52 3.83
CA GLN A 15 -10.64 -0.50 4.84
C GLN A 15 -9.49 -1.43 4.36
N PRO A 16 -8.57 -1.87 5.24
CA PRO A 16 -7.35 -2.59 4.85
C PRO A 16 -7.59 -3.87 4.01
N HIS A 17 -8.72 -4.55 4.25
CA HIS A 17 -9.06 -5.80 3.58
C HIS A 17 -9.67 -5.62 2.18
N ASP A 18 -10.00 -4.40 1.74
CA ASP A 18 -10.52 -4.13 0.39
C ASP A 18 -9.38 -3.99 -0.63
N TYR A 19 -8.58 -5.05 -0.79
CA TYR A 19 -7.47 -5.09 -1.76
C TYR A 19 -7.94 -4.77 -3.18
N ALA A 20 -9.11 -5.30 -3.56
CA ALA A 20 -9.69 -5.05 -4.88
C ALA A 20 -10.07 -3.58 -5.06
N GLY A 21 -10.63 -2.93 -4.04
CA GLY A 21 -10.91 -1.49 -4.04
C GLY A 21 -9.65 -0.64 -4.16
N PHE A 22 -8.63 -0.96 -3.39
CA PHE A 22 -7.31 -0.32 -3.50
C PHE A 22 -6.74 -0.46 -4.92
N GLY A 23 -6.79 -1.66 -5.50
CA GLY A 23 -6.36 -1.92 -6.87
C GLY A 23 -7.13 -1.10 -7.92
N ARG A 24 -8.46 -1.01 -7.79
CA ARG A 24 -9.29 -0.13 -8.65
C ARG A 24 -8.91 1.33 -8.48
N LEU A 25 -8.69 1.81 -7.25
CA LEU A 25 -8.30 3.20 -6.98
C LEU A 25 -6.94 3.52 -7.56
N ASN A 26 -5.91 2.72 -7.29
CA ASN A 26 -4.55 2.93 -7.79
C ASN A 26 -4.49 2.85 -9.33
N THR A 27 -5.37 2.04 -9.93
CA THR A 27 -5.52 1.97 -11.39
C THR A 27 -6.24 3.18 -11.97
N THR A 28 -7.26 3.72 -11.30
CA THR A 28 -8.13 4.78 -11.85
C THR A 28 -7.61 6.19 -11.54
N VAL A 29 -7.11 6.41 -10.34
CA VAL A 29 -6.65 7.72 -9.87
C VAL A 29 -5.20 7.92 -10.31
N LYS A 30 -4.99 8.80 -11.30
CA LYS A 30 -3.64 9.09 -11.85
C LYS A 30 -3.07 10.44 -11.41
N SER A 31 -3.87 11.30 -10.80
CA SER A 31 -3.44 12.65 -10.38
C SER A 31 -2.66 12.65 -9.07
N THR A 32 -2.66 11.55 -8.31
CA THR A 32 -2.00 11.41 -7.01
C THR A 32 -1.71 9.94 -6.74
N ARG A 33 -0.83 9.65 -5.78
CA ARG A 33 -0.47 8.29 -5.39
C ARG A 33 -1.44 7.75 -4.36
N ILE A 34 -1.63 6.43 -4.36
CA ILE A 34 -2.32 5.72 -3.28
C ILE A 34 -1.25 5.16 -2.34
N ALA A 35 -1.39 5.42 -1.04
CA ALA A 35 -0.51 4.93 0.01
C ALA A 35 -1.33 4.17 1.07
N THR A 36 -0.84 3.02 1.54
CA THR A 36 -1.50 2.20 2.57
C THR A 36 -0.52 1.18 3.17
N GLY A 37 -0.97 0.42 4.17
CA GLY A 37 -0.25 -0.73 4.71
C GLY A 37 0.09 -0.65 6.19
N GLU A 38 -0.27 0.42 6.89
CA GLU A 38 -0.04 0.51 8.35
C GLU A 38 -0.83 -0.56 9.13
N HIS A 39 -2.05 -0.85 8.68
CA HIS A 39 -2.90 -1.93 9.21
C HIS A 39 -2.83 -3.22 8.38
N GLU A 40 -1.69 -3.49 7.72
CA GLU A 40 -1.42 -4.74 7.01
C GLU A 40 -0.34 -5.56 7.74
N TYR A 41 -0.50 -6.89 7.76
CA TYR A 41 0.27 -7.76 8.65
C TYR A 41 0.98 -8.91 7.92
N GLY A 42 2.28 -9.03 8.19
CA GLY A 42 3.13 -10.09 7.62
C GLY A 42 3.31 -9.99 6.11
N ARG A 43 4.34 -10.67 5.57
CA ARG A 43 4.64 -10.63 4.12
C ARG A 43 3.47 -11.10 3.24
N TYR A 44 2.59 -11.95 3.76
CA TYR A 44 1.49 -12.51 2.98
C TYR A 44 0.34 -11.52 2.82
N GLY A 45 0.08 -10.67 3.82
CA GLY A 45 -0.84 -9.54 3.69
C GLY A 45 -0.35 -8.54 2.63
N PHE A 46 0.92 -8.15 2.73
CA PHE A 46 1.56 -7.31 1.72
C PHE A 46 1.62 -7.95 0.33
N ARG A 47 1.71 -9.28 0.23
CA ARG A 47 1.59 -9.98 -1.05
C ARG A 47 0.21 -9.79 -1.68
N TYR A 48 -0.89 -9.83 -0.91
CA TYR A 48 -2.22 -9.55 -1.45
C TYR A 48 -2.34 -8.10 -1.93
N LEU A 49 -1.77 -7.14 -1.17
CA LEU A 49 -1.70 -5.75 -1.59
C LEU A 49 -0.92 -5.58 -2.91
N LEU A 50 0.19 -6.31 -3.08
CA LEU A 50 0.97 -6.36 -4.32
C LEU A 50 0.19 -6.94 -5.49
N GLU A 51 -0.39 -8.13 -5.31
CA GLU A 51 -1.14 -8.85 -6.35
C GLU A 51 -2.33 -8.03 -6.85
N ALA A 52 -2.94 -7.22 -5.99
CA ALA A 52 -4.02 -6.32 -6.35
C ALA A 52 -3.56 -5.00 -7.00
N ASN A 53 -2.25 -4.73 -7.10
CA ASN A 53 -1.71 -3.41 -7.44
C ASN A 53 -2.31 -2.31 -6.54
N GLY A 54 -2.41 -2.60 -5.23
CA GLY A 54 -3.26 -1.82 -4.32
C GLY A 54 -2.72 -0.46 -3.91
N ALA A 55 -1.39 -0.26 -3.95
CA ALA A 55 -0.79 1.01 -3.56
C ALA A 55 0.51 1.28 -4.31
N SER A 56 0.82 2.56 -4.49
CA SER A 56 2.09 3.06 -5.01
C SER A 56 3.16 3.18 -3.91
N ILE A 57 2.76 3.31 -2.65
CA ILE A 57 3.66 3.43 -1.49
C ILE A 57 3.13 2.53 -0.38
N TRP A 58 3.97 1.63 0.14
CA TRP A 58 3.65 0.78 1.27
C TRP A 58 4.17 1.38 2.57
N GLN A 59 3.36 1.37 3.62
CA GLN A 59 3.66 2.00 4.91
C GLN A 59 3.52 1.03 6.10
N PRO A 60 4.23 -0.12 6.11
CA PRO A 60 4.19 -1.03 7.25
C PRO A 60 4.66 -0.36 8.55
N ASP A 61 3.85 -0.48 9.61
CA ASP A 61 4.33 -0.18 10.96
C ASP A 61 5.19 -1.35 11.47
N ILE A 62 6.42 -1.06 11.90
CA ILE A 62 7.37 -2.08 12.36
C ILE A 62 6.89 -2.83 13.60
N GLN A 63 6.12 -2.20 14.48
CA GLN A 63 5.58 -2.79 15.70
C GLN A 63 4.39 -3.70 15.41
N TRP A 64 3.73 -3.54 14.27
CA TRP A 64 2.48 -4.26 13.94
C TRP A 64 2.67 -5.29 12.84
N CYS A 65 3.43 -4.98 11.79
CA CYS A 65 3.57 -5.81 10.60
C CYS A 65 4.29 -7.16 10.83
N GLY A 66 4.80 -7.41 12.05
CA GLY A 66 5.54 -8.61 12.43
C GLY A 66 7.00 -8.37 12.86
N GLY A 67 7.40 -7.12 13.08
CA GLY A 67 8.75 -6.76 13.54
C GLY A 67 9.77 -6.54 12.41
N LEU A 68 10.98 -6.11 12.79
CA LEU A 68 12.06 -5.77 11.85
C LEU A 68 12.40 -6.90 10.86
N THR A 69 12.43 -8.15 11.33
CA THR A 69 12.72 -9.30 10.46
C THR A 69 11.67 -9.48 9.38
N GLU A 70 10.40 -9.24 9.70
CA GLU A 70 9.30 -9.34 8.75
C GLU A 70 9.27 -8.15 7.81
N LEU A 71 9.49 -6.94 8.34
CA LEU A 71 9.63 -5.71 7.57
C LEU A 71 10.72 -5.83 6.48
N ARG A 72 11.87 -6.43 6.81
CA ARG A 72 12.93 -6.67 5.80
C ARG A 72 12.47 -7.55 4.64
N ARG A 73 11.60 -8.53 4.89
CA ARG A 73 11.05 -9.41 3.85
C ARG A 73 9.97 -8.71 3.04
N ILE A 74 9.14 -7.89 3.68
CA ILE A 74 8.17 -7.01 3.01
C ILE A 74 8.91 -6.03 2.08
N ALA A 75 9.96 -5.37 2.58
CA ALA A 75 10.78 -4.45 1.80
C ALA A 75 11.48 -5.14 0.63
N ALA A 76 12.01 -6.35 0.83
CA ALA A 76 12.61 -7.13 -0.26
C ALA A 76 11.58 -7.50 -1.35
N MET A 77 10.34 -7.79 -0.97
CA MET A 77 9.25 -8.03 -1.91
C MET A 77 8.91 -6.77 -2.71
N ALA A 78 8.74 -5.64 -2.03
CA ALA A 78 8.48 -4.35 -2.70
C ALA A 78 9.61 -4.00 -3.68
N SER A 79 10.88 -4.14 -3.26
CA SER A 79 12.04 -3.79 -4.11
C SER A 79 12.19 -4.61 -5.39
N ALA A 80 11.50 -5.75 -5.50
CA ALA A 80 11.49 -6.53 -6.73
C ALA A 80 10.56 -5.95 -7.81
N TYR A 81 9.78 -4.91 -7.48
CA TYR A 81 8.75 -4.28 -8.31
C TYR A 81 8.89 -2.75 -8.40
N ASP A 82 10.08 -2.23 -8.08
CA ASP A 82 10.43 -0.79 -7.98
C ASP A 82 9.62 0.02 -6.94
#